data_AF-A0A2N0TZ71-F1
#
_entry.id   AF-A0A2N0TZ71-F1
#
_cell.length_a   1.000
_cell.length_b   1.000
_cell.length_c   1.000
_cell.angle_alpha   90.00
_cell.angle_beta   90.00
_cell.angle_gamma   90.00
#
_symmetry.space_group_name_H-M   'P 1'
#
loop_
_entity.id
_entity.type
_entity.pdbx_description
1 polymer ?
#
loop_
_entity_poly.entity_id
_entity_poly.type
_entity_poly.pdbx_seq_one_letter_code
_entity_poly.pdbx_strand_id
1 'polypeptide(L)'
;MGTGNILSDRNAVVIVAHPDDETLWCGGTILTHSLFNWFVISLSRGDDPERAPKFYRCLKILNATGVMDTLDDGPEQTPLAIEVIKKGILDLLPELNFDLIITHNPTGEYTRHLRHEEVSRAVLELWYEKKISTKELWTFAYEDGKKEYFPRAEEKAYQFPLPEKIWKQKYALITETYGFPPGGFEAKTTPKIEAYWKFKNPGKAYDWLQQGGRLKQ
;
A
#
# COMPACT_ATOMS: atom_id res chain seq x y z
N MET A 1 2.21 -1.92 42.71
CA MET A 1 3.14 -1.17 41.83
C MET A 1 2.96 -1.74 40.44
N GLY A 2 2.31 -0.98 39.55
CA GLY A 2 1.86 -1.47 38.25
C GLY A 2 3.03 -1.79 37.32
N THR A 3 2.97 -2.96 36.69
CA THR A 3 3.79 -3.31 35.54
C THR A 3 3.33 -2.45 34.36
N GLY A 4 4.05 -1.36 34.08
CA GLY A 4 3.85 -0.59 32.87
C GLY A 4 4.15 -1.49 31.67
N ASN A 5 3.10 -1.89 30.95
CA ASN A 5 3.25 -2.45 29.61
C ASN A 5 3.80 -1.33 28.72
N ILE A 6 5.11 -1.32 28.51
CA ILE A 6 5.73 -0.53 27.43
C ILE A 6 5.44 -1.32 26.15
N LEU A 7 4.23 -1.16 25.60
CA LEU A 7 3.99 -1.51 24.21
C LEU A 7 4.79 -0.50 23.39
N SER A 8 5.88 -0.92 22.77
CA SER A 8 6.55 -0.07 21.79
C SER A 8 5.66 -0.04 20.54
N ASP A 9 4.84 1.00 20.41
CA ASP A 9 4.02 1.19 19.22
C ASP A 9 4.96 1.41 18.03
N ARG A 10 4.97 0.45 17.08
CA ARG A 10 5.78 0.58 15.87
C ARG A 10 5.15 1.61 14.96
N ASN A 11 5.97 2.46 14.34
CA ASN A 11 5.49 3.41 13.34
C ASN A 11 5.55 2.74 11.97
N ALA A 12 4.43 2.72 11.26
CA ALA A 12 4.35 2.16 9.93
C ALA A 12 3.64 3.12 8.97
N VAL A 13 4.13 3.22 7.74
CA VAL A 13 3.48 4.01 6.69
C VAL A 13 3.14 3.15 5.48
N VAL A 14 1.94 3.35 4.95
CA VAL A 14 1.48 2.77 3.68
C VAL A 14 1.44 3.90 2.65
N ILE A 15 2.13 3.75 1.53
CA ILE A 15 2.20 4.75 0.46
C ILE A 15 1.63 4.13 -0.80
N VAL A 16 0.46 4.61 -1.23
CA VAL A 16 -0.31 4.08 -2.36
C VAL A 16 -0.64 5.15 -3.38
N ALA A 17 -0.99 4.70 -4.58
CA ALA A 17 -1.40 5.53 -5.69
C ALA A 17 -2.80 6.11 -5.46
N HIS A 18 -3.79 5.27 -5.15
CA HIS A 18 -5.20 5.66 -5.10
C HIS A 18 -5.85 5.37 -3.73
N PRO A 19 -6.94 6.08 -3.37
CA PRO A 19 -7.65 5.83 -2.13
C PRO A 19 -8.53 4.60 -2.24
N ASP A 20 -8.12 3.48 -1.64
CA ASP A 20 -8.72 2.13 -1.64
C ASP A 20 -7.61 1.07 -1.69
N ASP A 21 -6.49 1.36 -2.38
CA ASP A 21 -5.33 0.49 -2.51
C ASP A 21 -4.79 0.05 -1.14
N GLU A 22 -4.75 0.96 -0.15
CA GLU A 22 -4.29 0.63 1.20
C GLU A 22 -5.15 -0.46 1.84
N THR A 23 -6.45 -0.44 1.54
CA THR A 23 -7.41 -1.41 2.06
C THR A 23 -7.38 -2.66 1.22
N LEU A 24 -7.35 -2.56 -0.11
CA LEU A 24 -7.40 -3.69 -1.02
C LEU A 24 -6.18 -4.61 -0.84
N TRP A 25 -4.99 -4.02 -0.74
CA TRP A 25 -3.73 -4.78 -0.73
C TRP A 25 -3.21 -5.09 0.68
N CYS A 26 -3.42 -4.22 1.67
CA CYS A 26 -2.89 -4.43 3.02
C CYS A 26 -3.86 -4.14 4.18
N GLY A 27 -5.15 -3.92 3.94
CA GLY A 27 -6.11 -3.61 5.00
C GLY A 27 -6.20 -4.69 6.09
N GLY A 28 -6.01 -5.96 5.74
CA GLY A 28 -5.96 -7.07 6.69
C GLY A 28 -4.71 -7.06 7.56
N THR A 29 -3.56 -6.68 7.01
CA THR A 29 -2.31 -6.47 7.74
C THR A 29 -2.45 -5.32 8.73
N ILE A 30 -3.05 -4.20 8.33
CA ILE A 30 -3.34 -3.05 9.21
C ILE A 30 -4.26 -3.49 10.36
N LEU A 31 -5.39 -4.13 10.05
CA LEU A 31 -6.36 -4.62 11.04
C LEU A 31 -5.73 -5.62 12.03
N THR A 32 -4.84 -6.48 11.56
CA THR A 32 -4.18 -7.49 12.41
C THR A 32 -3.15 -6.86 13.36
N HIS A 33 -2.47 -5.80 12.93
CA HIS A 33 -1.46 -5.10 13.72
C HIS A 33 -2.02 -3.76 14.25
N SER A 34 -3.14 -3.82 14.96
CA SER A 34 -3.87 -2.65 15.48
C SER A 34 -3.13 -1.81 16.53
N LEU A 35 -2.01 -2.32 17.05
CA LEU A 35 -1.13 -1.60 17.99
C LEU A 35 -0.01 -0.81 17.28
N PHE A 36 0.07 -0.85 15.95
CA PHE A 36 1.02 0.01 15.22
C PHE A 36 0.39 1.39 15.02
N ASN A 37 1.25 2.40 15.02
CA ASN A 37 0.90 3.75 14.58
C ASN A 37 0.94 3.77 13.06
N TRP A 38 -0.21 3.54 12.43
CA TRP A 38 -0.37 3.55 10.98
C TRP A 38 -0.58 4.97 10.44
N PHE A 39 0.26 5.34 9.47
CA PHE A 39 0.06 6.50 8.61
C PHE A 39 -0.20 6.02 7.18
N VAL A 40 -1.16 6.59 6.46
CA VAL A 40 -1.46 6.22 5.08
C VAL A 40 -1.37 7.46 4.19
N ILE A 41 -0.61 7.33 3.10
CA ILE A 41 -0.54 8.32 2.03
C ILE A 41 -1.20 7.74 0.79
N SER A 42 -2.18 8.45 0.25
CA SER A 42 -2.67 8.24 -1.11
C SER A 42 -2.20 9.41 -1.98
N LEU A 43 -1.57 9.15 -3.13
CA LEU A 43 -1.03 10.24 -3.96
C LEU A 43 -2.04 10.82 -4.95
N SER A 44 -3.31 10.44 -4.90
CA SER A 44 -4.31 10.96 -5.85
C SER A 44 -5.65 11.23 -5.18
N ARG A 45 -6.49 11.99 -5.89
CA ARG A 45 -7.91 12.20 -5.57
C ARG A 45 -8.19 12.84 -4.22
N GLY A 46 -7.25 13.58 -3.62
CA GLY A 46 -7.45 14.30 -2.36
C GLY A 46 -8.50 15.41 -2.45
N ASP A 47 -8.75 15.92 -3.65
CA ASP A 47 -9.78 16.93 -3.98
C ASP A 47 -11.08 16.30 -4.50
N ASP A 48 -11.16 14.98 -4.60
CA ASP A 48 -12.36 14.27 -5.05
C ASP A 48 -13.44 14.27 -3.95
N PRO A 49 -14.60 14.92 -4.18
CA PRO A 49 -15.64 15.06 -3.17
C PRO A 49 -16.33 13.76 -2.80
N GLU A 50 -16.17 12.69 -3.60
CA GLU A 50 -16.73 11.37 -3.34
C GLU A 50 -15.69 10.40 -2.75
N ARG A 51 -14.46 10.38 -3.29
CA ARG A 51 -13.41 9.43 -2.89
C ARG A 51 -12.69 9.85 -1.60
N ALA A 52 -12.34 11.13 -1.45
CA ALA A 52 -11.58 11.58 -0.28
C ALA A 52 -12.33 11.36 1.05
N PRO A 53 -13.64 11.65 1.18
CA PRO A 53 -14.36 11.36 2.43
C PRO A 53 -14.39 9.86 2.79
N LYS A 54 -14.42 8.98 1.78
CA LYS A 54 -14.40 7.52 1.98
C LYS A 54 -13.04 7.04 2.49
N PHE A 55 -11.95 7.58 1.95
CA PHE A 55 -10.60 7.32 2.43
C PHE A 55 -10.46 7.64 3.93
N TYR A 56 -10.79 8.88 4.34
CA TYR A 56 -10.70 9.27 5.74
C TYR A 56 -11.65 8.48 6.65
N ARG A 57 -12.83 8.10 6.17
CA ARG A 57 -13.74 7.21 6.89
C ARG A 57 -13.12 5.82 7.08
N CYS A 58 -12.46 5.29 6.06
CA CYS A 58 -11.74 4.02 6.13
C CYS A 58 -10.62 4.07 7.16
N LEU A 59 -9.76 5.10 7.11
CA LEU A 59 -8.66 5.28 8.07
C LEU A 59 -9.15 5.32 9.52
N LYS A 60 -10.29 5.98 9.78
CA LYS A 60 -10.91 6.00 11.11
C LYS A 60 -11.28 4.59 11.59
N ILE A 61 -11.79 3.73 10.71
CA ILE A 61 -12.15 2.34 11.07
C ILE A 61 -10.89 1.48 11.27
N LEU A 62 -9.85 1.74 10.47
CA LEU A 62 -8.54 1.09 10.57
C LEU A 62 -7.72 1.56 11.79
N ASN A 63 -8.19 2.55 12.55
CA ASN A 63 -7.43 3.23 13.60
C ASN A 63 -6.08 3.79 13.08
N ALA A 64 -6.11 4.33 11.87
CA ALA A 64 -4.97 4.92 11.19
C ALA A 64 -5.16 6.43 10.99
N THR A 65 -4.07 7.12 10.72
CA THR A 65 -4.05 8.52 10.26
C THR A 65 -3.54 8.57 8.83
N GLY A 66 -3.71 9.69 8.12
CA GLY A 66 -3.25 9.77 6.74
C GLY A 66 -3.60 11.06 6.04
N VAL A 67 -3.11 11.17 4.81
CA VAL A 67 -3.23 12.35 3.96
C VAL A 67 -3.30 11.94 2.49
N MET A 68 -3.88 12.80 1.66
CA MET A 68 -4.04 12.57 0.24
C MET A 68 -3.40 13.69 -0.58
N ASP A 69 -2.75 13.35 -1.69
CA ASP A 69 -2.37 14.29 -2.76
C ASP A 69 -3.43 14.32 -3.87
N THR A 70 -3.20 15.10 -4.91
CA THR A 70 -4.15 15.38 -6.00
C THR A 70 -3.62 14.98 -7.38
N LEU A 71 -2.70 14.01 -7.45
CA LEU A 71 -2.27 13.49 -8.75
C LEU A 71 -3.44 12.84 -9.51
N ASP A 72 -3.29 12.77 -10.83
CA ASP A 72 -4.26 12.22 -11.75
C ASP A 72 -4.49 10.71 -11.53
N ASP A 73 -5.73 10.29 -11.74
CA ASP A 73 -6.22 8.92 -11.66
C ASP A 73 -7.03 8.61 -12.93
N GLY A 74 -6.95 7.36 -13.40
CA GLY A 74 -7.75 6.85 -14.52
C GLY A 74 -6.95 6.25 -15.67
N PRO A 75 -7.64 5.68 -16.68
CA PRO A 75 -7.00 4.99 -17.80
C PRO A 75 -6.24 5.92 -18.76
N GLU A 76 -6.56 7.22 -18.73
CA GLU A 76 -5.93 8.24 -19.58
C GLU A 76 -4.65 8.84 -18.95
N GLN A 77 -4.18 8.28 -17.82
CA GLN A 77 -2.94 8.69 -17.17
C GLN A 77 -1.76 8.69 -18.16
N THR A 78 -0.98 9.78 -18.14
CA THR A 78 0.29 9.88 -18.86
C THR A 78 1.45 9.81 -17.88
N PRO A 79 2.63 9.30 -18.29
CA PRO A 79 3.78 9.22 -17.39
C PRO A 79 4.14 10.58 -16.79
N LEU A 80 4.34 10.62 -15.47
CA LEU A 80 4.88 11.80 -14.80
C LEU A 80 6.40 11.71 -14.65
N ALA A 81 7.04 12.86 -14.53
CA ALA A 81 8.43 12.90 -14.10
C ALA A 81 8.53 12.33 -12.68
N ILE A 82 9.46 11.40 -12.46
CA ILE A 82 9.61 10.71 -11.17
C ILE A 82 9.81 11.68 -10.00
N GLU A 83 10.46 12.82 -10.24
CA GLU A 83 10.67 13.87 -9.24
C GLU A 83 9.36 14.51 -8.74
N VAL A 84 8.31 14.54 -9.55
CA VAL A 84 6.97 14.99 -9.11
C VAL A 84 6.42 14.03 -8.07
N ILE A 85 6.53 12.72 -8.32
CA ILE A 85 6.05 11.67 -7.41
C ILE A 85 6.87 11.67 -6.12
N LYS A 86 8.20 11.73 -6.24
CA LYS A 86 9.11 11.82 -5.09
C LYS A 86 8.80 13.03 -4.21
N LYS A 87 8.59 14.19 -4.82
CA LYS A 87 8.22 15.42 -4.10
C LYS A 87 6.89 15.27 -3.38
N GLY A 88 5.85 14.75 -4.04
CA GLY A 88 4.55 14.51 -3.41
C GLY A 88 4.65 13.58 -2.20
N ILE A 89 5.43 12.51 -2.29
CA ILE A 89 5.70 11.62 -1.15
C ILE A 89 6.39 12.37 0.00
N LEU A 90 7.46 13.11 -0.30
CA LEU A 90 8.25 13.81 0.72
C LEU A 90 7.46 14.93 1.41
N ASP A 91 6.61 15.66 0.67
CA ASP A 91 5.78 16.75 1.20
C ASP A 91 4.70 16.22 2.16
N LEU A 92 4.25 14.98 1.98
CA LEU A 92 3.17 14.36 2.75
C LEU A 92 3.64 13.47 3.90
N LEU A 93 4.90 13.03 3.88
CA LEU A 93 5.45 12.21 4.94
C LEU A 93 5.60 13.02 6.24
N PRO A 94 5.11 12.52 7.38
CA PRO A 94 5.38 13.15 8.66
C PRO A 94 6.85 12.95 9.05
N GLU A 95 7.38 13.86 9.86
CA GLU A 95 8.74 13.79 10.41
C GLU A 95 8.84 12.69 11.49
N LEU A 96 8.72 11.43 11.09
CA LEU A 96 8.75 10.24 11.94
C LEU A 96 9.77 9.23 11.44
N ASN A 97 10.35 8.48 12.38
CA ASN A 97 11.10 7.27 12.06
C ASN A 97 10.13 6.10 11.88
N PHE A 98 10.16 5.45 10.73
CA PHE A 98 9.33 4.28 10.43
C PHE A 98 10.07 2.97 10.72
N ASP A 99 9.38 2.02 11.33
CA ASP A 99 9.81 0.63 11.41
C ASP A 99 9.45 -0.12 10.12
N LEU A 100 8.40 0.30 9.43
CA LEU A 100 7.89 -0.33 8.24
C LEU A 100 7.34 0.69 7.23
N ILE A 101 7.73 0.54 5.96
CA ILE A 101 7.06 1.18 4.81
C ILE A 101 6.44 0.07 3.97
N ILE A 102 5.17 0.22 3.58
CA ILE A 102 4.50 -0.65 2.62
C ILE A 102 4.10 0.16 1.39
N THR A 103 4.33 -0.36 0.18
CA THR A 103 3.97 0.32 -1.07
C THR A 103 3.69 -0.67 -2.20
N HIS A 104 3.40 -0.15 -3.40
CA HIS A 104 3.16 -0.94 -4.60
C HIS A 104 4.40 -1.74 -5.06
N ASN A 105 4.14 -2.77 -5.85
CA ASN A 105 5.15 -3.50 -6.60
C ASN A 105 5.61 -2.71 -7.85
N PRO A 106 6.89 -2.79 -8.27
CA PRO A 106 7.33 -2.12 -9.49
C PRO A 106 6.63 -2.58 -10.77
N THR A 107 5.99 -3.75 -10.77
CA THR A 107 5.17 -4.25 -11.89
C THR A 107 3.66 -4.08 -11.67
N GLY A 108 3.25 -3.40 -10.60
CA GLY A 108 1.86 -3.37 -10.13
C GLY A 108 1.38 -4.70 -9.54
N GLU A 109 0.18 -4.68 -8.97
CA GLU A 109 -0.46 -5.84 -8.33
C GLU A 109 -1.39 -6.59 -9.29
N TYR A 110 -1.80 -5.92 -10.35
CA TYR A 110 -2.71 -6.40 -11.39
C TYR A 110 -2.47 -5.60 -12.66
N THR A 111 -3.09 -6.00 -13.75
CA THR A 111 -2.67 -5.54 -15.07
C THR A 111 -2.55 -4.03 -15.17
N ARG A 112 -1.28 -3.65 -15.34
CA ARG A 112 -0.69 -2.33 -15.53
C ARG A 112 -1.54 -1.15 -15.09
N HIS A 113 -1.24 -0.67 -13.89
CA HIS A 113 -1.65 0.66 -13.44
C HIS A 113 -0.41 1.55 -13.36
N LEU A 114 -0.32 2.53 -14.27
CA LEU A 114 0.88 3.36 -14.43
C LEU A 114 1.30 4.04 -13.11
N ARG A 115 0.33 4.61 -12.39
CA ARG A 115 0.61 5.23 -11.09
C ARG A 115 1.21 4.28 -10.06
N HIS A 116 0.79 3.01 -10.03
CA HIS A 116 1.33 2.04 -9.07
C HIS A 116 2.82 1.81 -9.33
N GLU A 117 3.20 1.64 -10.61
CA GLU A 117 4.60 1.49 -11.03
C GLU A 117 5.45 2.71 -10.62
N GLU A 118 4.92 3.91 -10.85
CA GLU A 118 5.60 5.18 -10.54
C GLU A 118 5.75 5.41 -9.03
N VAL A 119 4.70 5.16 -8.24
CA VAL A 119 4.75 5.25 -6.77
C VAL A 119 5.75 4.24 -6.21
N SER A 120 5.69 2.99 -6.66
CA SER A 120 6.64 1.95 -6.24
C SER A 120 8.08 2.40 -6.50
N ARG A 121 8.38 2.82 -7.73
CA ARG A 121 9.72 3.29 -8.10
C ARG A 121 10.17 4.46 -7.23
N ALA A 122 9.32 5.46 -7.04
CA ALA A 122 9.65 6.65 -6.25
C ALA A 122 9.98 6.28 -4.80
N VAL A 123 9.18 5.43 -4.15
CA VAL A 123 9.43 5.00 -2.76
C VAL A 123 10.74 4.22 -2.65
N LEU A 124 11.01 3.27 -3.56
CA LEU A 124 12.24 2.49 -3.53
C LEU A 124 13.49 3.35 -3.79
N GLU A 125 13.41 4.29 -4.74
CA GLU A 125 14.49 5.25 -5.02
C GLU A 125 14.75 6.18 -3.83
N LEU A 126 13.70 6.74 -3.22
CA LEU A 126 13.82 7.60 -2.03
C LEU A 126 14.49 6.86 -0.86
N TRP A 127 14.18 5.57 -0.67
CA TRP A 127 14.82 4.78 0.39
C TRP A 127 16.28 4.49 0.07
N TYR A 128 16.60 4.18 -1.20
CA TYR A 128 17.96 3.99 -1.68
C TYR A 128 18.82 5.25 -1.53
N GLU A 129 18.28 6.40 -1.89
CA GLU A 129 18.90 7.73 -1.79
C GLU A 129 18.96 8.27 -0.35
N LYS A 130 18.42 7.51 0.62
CA LYS A 130 18.32 7.90 2.04
C LYS A 130 17.52 9.19 2.28
N LYS A 131 16.58 9.50 1.40
CA LYS A 131 15.62 10.62 1.54
C LYS A 131 14.46 10.24 2.45
N ILE A 132 14.12 8.95 2.51
CA ILE A 132 13.24 8.36 3.51
C ILE A 132 13.99 7.24 4.24
N SER A 133 13.60 6.95 5.48
CA SER A 133 14.26 5.94 6.32
C SER A 133 13.25 4.97 6.92
N THR A 134 13.57 3.68 6.86
CA THR A 134 12.80 2.61 7.50
C THR A 134 13.69 1.41 7.82
N LYS A 135 13.29 0.60 8.82
CA LYS A 135 13.94 -0.69 9.12
C LYS A 135 13.58 -1.76 8.08
N GLU A 136 12.34 -1.76 7.62
CA GLU A 136 11.84 -2.68 6.59
C GLU A 136 11.00 -1.93 5.55
N LEU A 137 11.15 -2.32 4.29
CA LEU A 137 10.28 -1.90 3.19
C LEU A 137 9.64 -3.15 2.59
N TRP A 138 8.32 -3.16 2.52
CA TRP A 138 7.54 -4.22 1.90
C TRP A 138 6.85 -3.68 0.66
N THR A 139 6.89 -4.42 -0.44
CA THR A 139 6.04 -4.14 -1.60
C THR A 139 4.94 -5.18 -1.68
N PHE A 140 3.76 -4.81 -2.18
CA PHE A 140 2.73 -5.78 -2.53
C PHE A 140 3.29 -6.83 -3.51
N ALA A 141 2.75 -8.05 -3.47
CA ALA A 141 3.22 -9.16 -4.30
C ALA A 141 2.03 -9.97 -4.82
N TYR A 142 1.49 -9.54 -5.96
CA TYR A 142 0.34 -10.14 -6.61
C TYR A 142 0.57 -10.29 -8.10
N GLU A 143 -0.17 -11.19 -8.71
CA GLU A 143 -0.20 -11.39 -10.16
C GLU A 143 -1.61 -11.78 -10.62
N ASP A 144 -1.94 -11.47 -11.87
CA ASP A 144 -3.28 -11.66 -12.44
C ASP A 144 -3.25 -12.40 -13.79
N GLY A 145 -2.14 -13.08 -14.11
CA GLY A 145 -1.96 -13.78 -15.38
C GLY A 145 -2.08 -12.89 -16.61
N LYS A 146 -1.84 -11.58 -16.50
CA LYS A 146 -2.12 -10.58 -17.56
C LYS A 146 -3.63 -10.47 -17.87
N LYS A 147 -4.45 -10.29 -16.83
CA LYS A 147 -5.93 -10.27 -16.84
C LYS A 147 -6.59 -11.63 -17.09
N GLU A 148 -5.89 -12.75 -16.98
CA GLU A 148 -6.50 -14.08 -17.13
C GLU A 148 -7.40 -14.40 -15.91
N TYR A 149 -7.05 -13.90 -14.74
CA TYR A 149 -7.80 -14.07 -13.50
C TYR A 149 -7.73 -12.82 -12.61
N PHE A 150 -8.54 -12.80 -11.55
CA PHE A 150 -8.41 -11.78 -10.52
C PHE A 150 -7.07 -11.91 -9.81
N PRO A 151 -6.49 -10.78 -9.35
CA PRO A 151 -5.19 -10.76 -8.68
C PRO A 151 -5.14 -11.76 -7.53
N ARG A 152 -4.06 -12.55 -7.50
CA ARG A 152 -3.79 -13.52 -6.43
C ARG A 152 -2.39 -13.31 -5.87
N ALA A 153 -2.22 -13.71 -4.61
CA ALA A 153 -0.94 -13.63 -3.91
C ALA A 153 0.15 -14.39 -4.66
N GLU A 154 1.34 -13.80 -4.78
CA GLU A 154 2.47 -14.48 -5.40
C GLU A 154 2.98 -15.64 -4.53
N GLU A 155 3.18 -16.80 -5.16
CA GLU A 155 3.48 -18.06 -4.45
C GLU A 155 4.82 -18.02 -3.71
N LYS A 156 5.81 -17.37 -4.32
CA LYS A 156 7.17 -17.24 -3.76
C LYS A 156 7.31 -16.08 -2.77
N ALA A 157 6.29 -15.21 -2.66
CA ALA A 157 6.30 -14.07 -1.76
C ALA A 157 5.99 -14.48 -0.31
N TYR A 158 6.25 -13.58 0.63
CA TYR A 158 5.75 -13.80 1.99
C TYR A 158 4.22 -13.71 1.96
N GLN A 159 3.56 -14.81 2.28
CA GLN A 159 2.09 -14.88 2.37
C GLN A 159 1.60 -14.65 3.79
N PHE A 160 0.51 -13.90 3.89
CA PHE A 160 -0.17 -13.54 5.12
C PHE A 160 -1.66 -13.90 4.99
N PRO A 161 -2.03 -15.16 5.29
CA PRO A 161 -3.42 -15.59 5.27
C PRO A 161 -4.24 -14.84 6.33
N LEU A 162 -5.37 -14.26 5.93
CA LEU A 162 -6.21 -13.49 6.83
C LEU A 162 -7.18 -14.41 7.59
N PRO A 163 -7.27 -14.32 8.93
CA PRO A 163 -8.36 -14.93 9.67
C PRO A 163 -9.70 -14.48 9.11
N GLU A 164 -10.70 -15.36 9.09
CA GLU A 164 -12.01 -15.07 8.47
C GLU A 164 -12.64 -13.77 9.01
N LYS A 165 -12.51 -13.51 10.31
CA LYS A 165 -12.97 -12.27 10.93
C LYS A 165 -12.30 -11.02 10.35
N ILE A 166 -10.97 -11.06 10.17
CA ILE A 166 -10.19 -9.94 9.61
C ILE A 166 -10.54 -9.75 8.14
N TRP A 167 -10.64 -10.84 7.36
CA TRP A 167 -11.04 -10.75 5.96
C TRP A 167 -12.45 -10.18 5.81
N LYS A 168 -13.43 -10.58 6.63
CA LYS A 168 -14.78 -10.00 6.61
C LYS A 168 -14.79 -8.50 6.91
N GLN A 169 -13.98 -8.05 7.87
CA GLN A 169 -13.83 -6.62 8.17
C GLN A 169 -13.21 -5.86 6.99
N LYS A 170 -12.12 -6.38 6.41
CA LYS A 170 -11.49 -5.84 5.21
C LYS A 170 -12.48 -5.76 4.04
N TYR A 171 -13.25 -6.83 3.81
CA TYR A 171 -14.27 -6.88 2.75
C TYR A 171 -15.37 -5.83 2.97
N ALA A 172 -15.85 -5.63 4.20
CA ALA A 172 -16.81 -4.58 4.52
C ALA A 172 -16.26 -3.17 4.31
N LEU A 173 -14.96 -2.93 4.54
CA LEU A 173 -14.33 -1.65 4.19
C LEU A 173 -14.41 -1.40 2.67
N ILE A 174 -14.11 -2.40 1.84
CA ILE A 174 -14.22 -2.30 0.38
C ILE A 174 -15.67 -2.06 -0.05
N THR A 175 -16.63 -2.87 0.43
CA THR A 175 -17.99 -2.83 -0.11
C THR A 175 -18.89 -1.79 0.55
N GLU A 176 -18.74 -1.53 1.84
CA GLU A 176 -19.64 -0.66 2.60
C GLU A 176 -19.03 0.72 2.86
N THR A 177 -17.71 0.81 3.05
CA THR A 177 -17.04 2.10 3.31
C THR A 177 -16.64 2.79 2.01
N TYR A 178 -15.92 2.10 1.12
CA TYR A 178 -15.62 2.63 -0.21
C TYR A 178 -16.82 2.54 -1.17
N GLY A 179 -17.76 1.63 -0.89
CA GLY A 179 -19.01 1.52 -1.64
C GLY A 179 -18.87 0.73 -2.95
N PHE A 180 -17.81 -0.07 -3.10
CA PHE A 180 -17.65 -0.92 -4.28
C PHE A 180 -18.72 -2.02 -4.29
N PRO A 181 -19.40 -2.27 -5.43
CA PRO A 181 -20.45 -3.27 -5.46
C PRO A 181 -19.86 -4.67 -5.22
N PRO A 182 -20.53 -5.58 -4.49
CA PRO A 182 -20.03 -6.95 -4.26
C PRO A 182 -19.71 -7.75 -5.53
N GLY A 183 -20.31 -7.38 -6.68
CA GLY A 183 -20.01 -7.97 -7.98
C GLY A 183 -18.89 -7.29 -8.78
N GLY A 184 -18.38 -6.16 -8.28
CA GLY A 184 -17.33 -5.32 -8.90
C GLY A 184 -15.93 -5.91 -8.77
N PHE A 185 -14.98 -5.26 -9.43
CA PHE A 185 -13.60 -5.71 -9.50
C PHE A 185 -12.94 -5.74 -8.10
N GLU A 186 -13.08 -4.68 -7.33
CA GLU A 186 -12.44 -4.49 -6.03
C GLU A 186 -12.93 -5.53 -5.01
N ALA A 187 -14.24 -5.75 -4.96
CA ALA A 187 -14.85 -6.76 -4.09
C ALA A 187 -14.40 -8.18 -4.47
N LYS A 188 -14.41 -8.53 -5.77
CA LYS A 188 -13.97 -9.85 -6.25
C LYS A 188 -12.47 -10.09 -6.08
N THR A 189 -11.69 -9.02 -6.16
CA THR A 189 -10.23 -9.04 -5.99
C THR A 189 -9.82 -9.10 -4.53
N THR A 190 -10.69 -8.66 -3.60
CA THR A 190 -10.37 -8.56 -2.17
C THR A 190 -9.78 -9.86 -1.63
N PRO A 191 -8.45 -9.95 -1.44
CA PRO A 191 -7.79 -11.24 -1.33
C PRO A 191 -7.91 -11.77 0.10
N LYS A 192 -8.05 -13.09 0.22
CA LYS A 192 -8.00 -13.80 1.52
C LYS A 192 -6.58 -13.99 2.05
N ILE A 193 -5.58 -13.80 1.19
CA ILE A 193 -4.16 -13.86 1.51
C ILE A 193 -3.55 -12.55 1.05
N GLU A 194 -2.89 -11.83 1.96
CA GLU A 194 -2.06 -10.69 1.59
C GLU A 194 -0.62 -11.15 1.35
N ALA A 195 0.07 -10.56 0.38
CA ALA A 195 1.39 -11.03 0.00
C ALA A 195 2.36 -9.89 -0.25
N TYR A 196 3.62 -10.12 0.16
CA TYR A 196 4.65 -9.09 0.20
C TYR A 196 6.02 -9.60 -0.21
N TRP A 197 6.75 -8.79 -0.98
CA TRP A 197 8.21 -8.86 -1.04
C TRP A 197 8.79 -7.99 0.06
N LYS A 198 9.76 -8.50 0.81
CA LYS A 198 10.28 -7.83 2.02
C LYS A 198 11.76 -7.52 1.90
N PHE A 199 12.13 -6.29 2.23
CA PHE A 199 13.50 -5.81 2.16
C PHE A 199 13.91 -5.18 3.48
N LYS A 200 15.15 -5.45 3.90
CA LYS A 200 15.81 -4.79 5.06
C LYS A 200 17.04 -3.97 4.66
N ASN A 201 17.37 -3.99 3.37
CA ASN A 201 18.54 -3.31 2.82
C ASN A 201 18.11 -2.52 1.58
N PRO A 202 18.30 -1.18 1.58
CA PRO A 202 17.88 -0.34 0.47
C PRO A 202 18.60 -0.68 -0.84
N GLY A 203 19.88 -1.05 -0.79
CA GLY A 203 20.64 -1.48 -1.98
C GLY A 203 20.05 -2.73 -2.63
N LYS A 204 19.69 -3.75 -1.84
CA LYS A 204 19.03 -4.96 -2.37
C LYS A 204 17.67 -4.68 -3.00
N ALA A 205 16.88 -3.79 -2.40
CA ALA A 205 15.60 -3.40 -2.96
C ALA A 205 15.78 -2.64 -4.28
N TYR A 206 16.77 -1.75 -4.35
CA TYR A 206 17.10 -1.01 -5.56
C TYR A 206 17.63 -1.93 -6.67
N ASP A 207 18.55 -2.87 -6.37
CA ASP A 207 19.04 -3.84 -7.35
C ASP A 207 17.91 -4.71 -7.91
N TRP A 208 16.93 -5.05 -7.07
CA TRP A 208 15.72 -5.78 -7.48
C TRP A 208 14.80 -4.94 -8.37
N LEU A 209 14.62 -3.65 -8.04
CA LEU A 209 13.91 -2.69 -8.89
C LEU A 209 14.57 -2.58 -10.27
N GLN A 210 15.90 -2.45 -10.34
CA GLN A 210 16.65 -2.37 -11.62
C GLN A 210 16.53 -3.65 -12.45
N GLN A 211 16.19 -4.78 -11.83
CA GLN A 211 15.91 -6.05 -12.51
C GLN A 211 14.44 -6.21 -12.91
N GLY A 212 13.63 -5.16 -12.78
CA GLY A 212 12.23 -5.11 -13.18
C GLY A 212 11.24 -5.56 -12.10
N GLY A 213 11.65 -5.58 -10.82
CA GLY A 213 10.72 -5.84 -9.71
C GLY A 213 10.16 -7.25 -9.66
N ARG A 214 10.86 -8.22 -10.26
CA ARG A 214 10.52 -9.65 -10.21
C ARG A 214 11.71 -10.41 -9.66
N LEU A 215 11.49 -11.24 -8.63
CA LEU A 215 12.53 -12.20 -8.25
C LEU A 215 12.68 -13.20 -9.39
N LYS A 216 13.90 -13.33 -9.93
CA LYS A 216 14.21 -14.30 -10.98
C LYS A 216 13.79 -15.69 -10.50
N GLN A 217 13.12 -16.43 -11.39
CA GLN A 217 12.60 -17.77 -11.08
C GLN A 217 13.71 -18.76 -10.78
#